data_AF-A0A817ZI39-F1
#
_entry.id   AF-A0A817ZI39-F1
#
_cell.length_a   1.000
_cell.length_b   1.000
_cell.length_c   1.000
_cell.angle_alpha   90.00
_cell.angle_beta   90.00
_cell.angle_gamma   90.00
#
_symmetry.space_group_name_H-M   'P 1'
#
loop_
_entity.id
_entity.type
_entity.pdbx_description
1 polymer ?
#
loop_
_entity_poly.entity_id
_entity_poly.type
_entity_poly.pdbx_seq_one_letter_code
_entity_poly.pdbx_strand_id
1 'polypeptide(L)'
;MNKDKNETTSLSNTQKVLTSLVAGGCAGAAAKTTIAPFDRAKINFQVRPDKFSYSLCFKFIRDTYRNEGFISLYRGNSANLARVIPAAAIYFTAHEQWKRLLATDKYDKTPGRRFIAGSLAGLTASTITYPLDLARARMAQHNHASEASKPEALKTCNQMKELAQISNDQPAQIISNIIATTSREIQPCLPRKDALRQQIKRGKRVCDEEAEPKTLGDFTLPDAYSITLCGMHFAKDINDGTERILFITTSENLKWLQEAKFWIMDGTFKTVPTLFRQLYSIHAPADGNVNFRIVPLVYALMSNKSEELYQRLFQELNELADENELELKPDFVLTDFEKGSINAVKLEYPSAQSKGCHFHLGQSVYRQVQDAGLTTKYGTDQNFSLLIRDMPALAFLSPLEISDAFDELKVILPSDAEPIIQWFKNNYVHGRHRRWETLIARAHVGIFTMIKQIQKEQNEVEMKIEQSMRGERAPKKCKEDEIREARIQNVIADRGNRATIDFLRGIAHNLSL
;
A
#
# COMPACT_ATOMS: atom_id res chain seq x y z
N MET A 1 0.12 92.25 -11.65
CA MET A 1 -1.01 92.01 -12.55
C MET A 1 -0.61 90.87 -13.49
N ASN A 2 -1.43 89.82 -13.54
CA ASN A 2 -1.42 88.64 -14.42
C ASN A 2 -0.16 87.75 -14.51
N LYS A 3 -0.23 86.63 -13.77
CA LYS A 3 0.33 85.33 -14.17
C LYS A 3 -0.48 84.83 -15.38
N ASP A 4 0.20 84.61 -16.50
CA ASP A 4 -0.39 83.96 -17.66
C ASP A 4 -0.80 82.52 -17.36
N LYS A 5 -1.94 82.17 -17.93
CA LYS A 5 -2.69 80.94 -17.78
C LYS A 5 -1.94 79.79 -18.44
N ASN A 6 -1.52 78.79 -17.66
CA ASN A 6 -1.34 77.45 -18.18
C ASN A 6 -2.74 76.85 -18.41
N GLU A 7 -3.24 76.95 -19.64
CA GLU A 7 -4.34 76.12 -20.13
C GLU A 7 -3.92 74.64 -20.12
N THR A 8 -4.15 73.96 -19.01
CA THR A 8 -4.21 72.50 -19.02
C THR A 8 -5.47 72.09 -19.77
N THR A 9 -5.31 71.77 -21.05
CA THR A 9 -6.31 71.08 -21.88
C THR A 9 -6.85 69.88 -21.11
N SER A 10 -8.11 69.93 -20.69
CA SER A 10 -8.75 68.85 -19.96
C SER A 10 -9.02 67.69 -20.92
N LEU A 11 -8.16 66.68 -20.90
CA LEU A 11 -8.33 65.48 -21.72
C LEU A 11 -9.74 64.90 -21.53
N SER A 12 -10.38 64.53 -22.64
CA SER A 12 -11.67 63.84 -22.64
C SER A 12 -11.60 62.56 -21.81
N ASN A 13 -12.72 62.15 -21.22
CA ASN A 13 -12.79 60.95 -20.39
C ASN A 13 -12.27 59.69 -21.11
N THR A 14 -12.47 59.59 -22.42
CA THR A 14 -11.96 58.50 -23.26
C THR A 14 -10.45 58.59 -23.44
N GLN A 15 -9.92 59.80 -23.62
CA GLN A 15 -8.47 60.03 -23.75
C GLN A 15 -7.74 59.70 -22.44
N LYS A 16 -8.28 60.10 -21.29
CA LYS A 16 -7.70 59.77 -19.97
C LYS A 16 -7.64 58.25 -19.74
N VAL A 17 -8.71 57.54 -20.07
CA VAL A 17 -8.76 56.07 -19.93
C VAL A 17 -7.76 55.41 -20.88
N LEU A 18 -7.71 55.85 -22.15
CA LEU A 18 -6.80 55.29 -23.15
C LEU A 18 -5.33 55.55 -22.82
N THR A 19 -4.99 56.76 -22.38
CA THR A 19 -3.63 57.12 -21.96
C THR A 19 -3.19 56.31 -20.73
N SER A 20 -4.05 56.16 -19.72
CA SER A 20 -3.76 55.33 -18.54
C SER A 20 -3.62 53.84 -18.88
N LEU A 21 -4.42 53.35 -19.82
CA LEU A 21 -4.36 51.97 -20.31
C LEU A 21 -3.03 51.68 -21.02
N VAL A 22 -2.63 52.54 -21.95
CA VAL A 22 -1.38 52.38 -22.70
C VAL A 22 -0.17 52.55 -21.77
N ALA A 23 -0.16 53.59 -20.93
CA ALA A 23 0.93 53.82 -19.98
C ALA A 23 1.06 52.66 -18.98
N GLY A 24 -0.06 52.17 -18.43
CA GLY A 24 -0.08 51.03 -17.51
C GLY A 24 0.34 49.72 -18.19
N GLY A 25 -0.10 49.49 -19.43
CA GLY A 25 0.31 48.33 -20.24
C GLY A 25 1.80 48.34 -20.55
N CYS A 26 2.35 49.47 -20.99
CA CYS A 26 3.78 49.64 -21.27
C CYS A 26 4.63 49.51 -20.01
N ALA A 27 4.23 50.12 -18.90
CA ALA A 27 4.93 49.99 -17.62
C ALA A 27 4.94 48.55 -17.11
N GLY A 28 3.79 47.86 -17.17
CA GLY A 28 3.68 46.45 -16.81
C GLY A 28 4.52 45.54 -17.72
N ALA A 29 4.55 45.81 -19.01
CA ALA A 29 5.35 45.08 -19.99
C ALA A 29 6.85 45.27 -19.76
N ALA A 30 7.30 46.51 -19.51
CA ALA A 30 8.68 46.81 -19.18
C ALA A 30 9.10 46.11 -17.88
N ALA A 31 8.31 46.23 -16.81
CA ALA A 31 8.58 45.58 -15.53
C ALA A 31 8.70 44.06 -15.68
N LYS A 32 7.78 43.43 -16.41
CA LYS A 32 7.79 41.97 -16.62
C LYS A 32 8.93 41.49 -17.50
N THR A 33 9.32 42.28 -18.50
CA THR A 33 10.46 41.97 -19.37
C THR A 33 11.76 42.07 -18.59
N THR A 34 11.93 43.07 -17.72
CA THR A 34 13.13 43.20 -16.88
C THR A 34 13.34 42.00 -15.96
N ILE A 35 12.27 41.45 -15.38
CA ILE A 35 12.36 40.30 -14.45
C ILE A 35 12.27 38.93 -15.15
N ALA A 36 12.03 38.88 -16.46
CA ALA A 36 11.77 37.63 -17.19
C ALA A 36 12.86 36.56 -17.01
N PRO A 37 14.17 36.88 -17.00
CA PRO A 37 15.23 35.89 -16.74
C PRO A 37 15.13 35.24 -15.36
N PHE A 38 14.74 36.01 -14.34
CA PHE A 38 14.55 35.50 -12.97
C PHE A 38 13.25 34.71 -12.84
N ASP A 39 12.16 35.14 -13.48
CA ASP A 39 10.91 34.38 -13.54
C ASP A 39 11.13 33.01 -14.21
N ARG A 40 11.96 32.95 -15.26
CA ARG A 40 12.37 31.68 -15.91
C ARG A 40 13.17 30.79 -14.96
N ALA A 41 14.14 31.35 -14.24
CA ALA A 41 14.91 30.60 -13.25
C ALA A 41 14.00 30.04 -12.14
N LYS A 42 13.08 30.86 -11.62
CA LYS A 42 12.08 30.44 -10.63
C LYS A 42 11.25 29.25 -11.11
N ILE A 43 10.69 29.32 -12.32
CA ILE A 43 9.89 28.23 -12.89
C ILE A 43 10.73 26.95 -13.01
N ASN A 44 12.00 27.07 -13.41
CA ASN A 44 12.91 25.93 -13.49
C ASN A 44 13.08 25.20 -12.14
N PHE A 45 13.27 25.95 -11.05
CA PHE A 45 13.35 25.37 -9.70
C PHE A 45 12.01 24.87 -9.14
N GLN A 46 10.88 25.40 -9.62
CA GLN A 46 9.56 24.88 -9.22
C GLN A 46 9.22 23.55 -9.90
N VAL A 47 9.78 23.30 -11.09
CA VAL A 47 9.59 22.06 -11.83
C VAL A 47 10.64 21.00 -11.47
N ARG A 48 11.85 21.43 -11.08
CA ARG A 48 12.91 20.52 -10.63
C ARG A 48 12.72 20.11 -9.17
N PRO A 49 13.10 18.87 -8.79
CA PRO A 49 13.03 18.40 -7.40
C PRO A 49 14.14 18.97 -6.49
N ASP A 50 15.10 19.70 -7.06
CA ASP A 50 16.24 20.25 -6.33
C ASP A 50 15.82 21.41 -5.41
N LYS A 51 16.35 21.44 -4.18
CA LYS A 51 16.13 22.56 -3.26
C LYS A 51 16.74 23.84 -3.85
N PHE A 52 16.00 24.95 -3.75
CA PHE A 52 16.45 26.25 -4.23
C PHE A 52 17.76 26.69 -3.55
N SER A 53 18.72 27.18 -4.34
CA SER A 53 19.95 27.81 -3.86
C SER A 53 20.36 28.94 -4.80
N TYR A 54 20.80 30.06 -4.24
CA TYR A 54 21.21 31.24 -5.01
C TYR A 54 22.35 30.93 -5.98
N SER A 55 23.34 30.13 -5.55
CA SER A 55 24.48 29.73 -6.40
C SER A 55 24.03 28.93 -7.62
N LEU A 56 23.09 28.00 -7.43
CA LEU A 56 22.48 27.19 -8.49
C LEU A 56 21.63 28.04 -9.44
N CYS A 57 20.93 29.06 -8.93
CA CYS A 57 20.16 29.99 -9.75
C CYS A 57 21.04 30.83 -10.68
N PHE A 58 22.11 31.43 -10.16
CA PHE A 58 23.07 32.16 -10.98
C PHE A 58 23.79 31.25 -11.97
N LYS A 59 24.13 30.02 -11.55
CA LYS A 59 24.71 29.01 -12.43
C LYS A 59 23.75 28.66 -13.58
N PHE A 60 22.46 28.44 -13.29
CA PHE A 60 21.44 28.19 -14.31
C PHE A 60 21.34 29.34 -15.32
N ILE A 61 21.20 30.59 -14.85
CA ILE A 61 21.10 31.76 -15.73
C ILE A 61 22.35 31.88 -16.61
N ARG A 62 23.55 31.72 -16.03
CA ARG A 62 24.83 31.79 -16.75
C ARG A 62 24.97 30.66 -17.78
N ASP A 63 24.63 29.44 -17.41
CA ASP A 63 24.78 28.27 -18.27
C ASP A 63 23.74 28.32 -19.42
N THR A 64 22.51 28.76 -19.16
CA THR A 64 21.50 29.06 -20.21
C THR A 64 21.97 30.16 -21.15
N TYR A 65 22.54 31.25 -20.62
CA TYR A 65 23.09 32.32 -21.45
C TYR A 65 24.22 31.83 -22.38
N ARG A 66 25.15 31.01 -21.86
CA ARG A 66 26.30 30.50 -22.63
C ARG A 66 25.92 29.42 -23.64
N ASN A 67 24.99 28.53 -23.29
CA ASN A 67 24.69 27.34 -24.09
C ASN A 67 23.51 27.55 -25.07
N GLU A 68 22.52 28.36 -24.69
CA GLU A 68 21.30 28.60 -25.49
C GLU A 68 21.20 30.04 -26.02
N GLY A 69 22.10 30.94 -25.58
CA GLY A 69 22.15 32.35 -25.99
C GLY A 69 21.23 33.27 -25.19
N PHE A 70 21.41 34.59 -25.35
CA PHE A 70 20.71 35.62 -24.55
C PHE A 70 19.18 35.57 -24.66
N ILE A 71 18.65 35.39 -25.87
CA ILE A 71 17.21 35.40 -26.14
C ILE A 71 16.49 34.23 -25.44
N SER A 72 17.20 33.12 -25.18
CA SER A 72 16.63 31.95 -24.51
C SER A 72 16.11 32.25 -23.10
N LEU A 73 16.72 33.21 -22.39
CA LEU A 73 16.30 33.64 -21.07
C LEU A 73 14.90 34.28 -21.06
N TYR A 74 14.43 34.73 -22.22
CA TYR A 74 13.13 35.37 -22.41
C TYR A 74 12.07 34.46 -23.04
N ARG A 75 12.38 33.17 -23.27
CA ARG A 75 11.42 32.23 -23.86
C ARG A 75 10.20 32.08 -22.96
N GLY A 76 9.01 32.36 -23.51
CA GLY A 76 7.74 32.40 -22.77
C GLY A 76 7.35 33.79 -22.26
N ASN A 77 8.21 34.80 -22.37
CA ASN A 77 7.89 36.18 -21.96
C ASN A 77 6.80 36.80 -22.84
N SER A 78 6.76 36.50 -24.15
CA SER A 78 5.70 36.98 -25.05
C SER A 78 4.30 36.54 -24.59
N ALA A 79 4.14 35.28 -24.16
CA ALA A 79 2.90 34.77 -23.59
C ALA A 79 2.55 35.44 -22.25
N ASN A 80 3.56 35.79 -21.44
CA ASN A 80 3.35 36.53 -20.20
C ASN A 80 2.91 37.98 -20.48
N LEU A 81 3.48 38.64 -21.50
CA LEU A 81 3.11 39.98 -21.94
C LEU A 81 1.70 40.05 -22.53
N ALA A 82 1.34 39.07 -23.37
CA ALA A 82 0.00 38.93 -23.94
C ALA A 82 -1.11 38.83 -22.86
N ARG A 83 -0.75 38.46 -21.63
CA ARG A 83 -1.66 38.40 -20.48
C ARG A 83 -1.62 39.67 -19.63
N VAL A 84 -0.42 40.16 -19.31
CA VAL A 84 -0.23 41.31 -18.41
C VAL A 84 -0.81 42.58 -18.99
N ILE A 85 -0.71 42.77 -20.31
CA ILE A 85 -1.21 43.96 -20.99
C ILE A 85 -2.75 44.05 -20.89
N PRO A 86 -3.54 43.02 -21.25
CA PRO A 86 -4.99 43.04 -21.04
C PRO A 86 -5.41 43.15 -19.58
N ALA A 87 -4.73 42.45 -18.67
CA ALA A 87 -5.06 42.49 -17.24
C ALA A 87 -4.85 43.90 -16.65
N ALA A 88 -3.74 44.55 -16.97
CA ALA A 88 -3.47 45.92 -16.57
C ALA A 88 -4.48 46.89 -17.19
N ALA A 89 -4.81 46.71 -18.48
CA ALA A 89 -5.79 47.53 -19.17
C ALA A 89 -7.17 47.51 -18.50
N ILE A 90 -7.66 46.31 -18.15
CA ILE A 90 -8.94 46.12 -17.46
C ILE A 90 -8.89 46.72 -16.05
N TYR A 91 -7.81 46.47 -15.30
CA TYR A 91 -7.64 46.99 -13.94
C TYR A 91 -7.64 48.52 -13.90
N PHE A 92 -6.82 49.18 -14.73
CA PHE A 92 -6.75 50.65 -14.73
C PHE A 92 -8.05 51.29 -15.22
N THR A 93 -8.71 50.69 -16.22
CA THR A 93 -10.02 51.16 -16.68
C THR A 93 -11.08 51.04 -15.60
N ALA A 94 -11.18 49.88 -14.93
CA ALA A 94 -12.11 49.67 -13.82
C ALA A 94 -11.81 50.61 -12.65
N HIS A 95 -10.53 50.81 -12.32
CA HIS A 95 -10.11 51.72 -11.26
C HIS A 95 -10.54 53.17 -11.53
N GLU A 96 -10.40 53.67 -12.76
CA GLU A 96 -10.90 55.00 -13.11
C GLU A 96 -12.43 55.11 -12.99
N GLN A 97 -13.19 54.07 -13.36
CA GLN A 97 -14.65 54.08 -13.20
C GLN A 97 -15.07 54.05 -11.74
N TRP A 98 -14.44 53.21 -10.91
CA TRP A 98 -14.73 53.12 -9.48
C TRP A 98 -14.35 54.40 -8.72
N LYS A 99 -13.23 55.04 -9.07
CA LYS A 99 -12.85 56.36 -8.52
C LYS A 99 -13.91 57.44 -8.81
N ARG A 100 -14.43 57.47 -10.04
CA ARG A 100 -15.49 58.40 -10.44
C ARG A 100 -16.78 58.14 -9.67
N LEU A 101 -17.20 56.88 -9.58
CA LEU A 101 -18.42 56.49 -8.87
C LEU A 101 -18.35 56.80 -7.38
N LEU A 102 -17.20 56.57 -6.74
CA LEU A 102 -16.97 56.81 -5.31
C LEU A 102 -16.56 58.27 -5.00
N ALA A 103 -16.47 59.12 -6.02
CA ALA A 103 -16.05 60.52 -5.93
C ALA A 103 -14.75 60.71 -5.11
N THR A 104 -13.75 59.86 -5.36
CA THR A 104 -12.49 59.85 -4.58
C THR A 104 -11.70 61.15 -4.71
N ASP A 105 -11.89 61.87 -5.83
CA ASP A 105 -11.10 63.04 -6.22
C ASP A 105 -11.76 64.37 -5.81
N LYS A 106 -12.96 64.33 -5.21
CA LYS A 106 -13.68 65.53 -4.72
C LYS A 106 -13.21 66.04 -3.35
N TYR A 107 -12.44 65.26 -2.62
CA TYR A 107 -12.00 65.58 -1.25
C TYR A 107 -10.52 65.26 -1.08
N ASP A 108 -9.76 66.15 -0.43
CA ASP A 108 -8.29 66.09 -0.36
C ASP A 108 -7.73 64.82 0.31
N LYS A 109 -8.51 64.17 1.20
CA LYS A 109 -8.08 62.96 1.92
C LYS A 109 -9.20 61.92 2.01
N THR A 110 -9.17 60.93 1.11
CA THR A 110 -10.15 59.83 1.06
C THR A 110 -9.51 58.43 1.08
N PRO A 111 -8.67 58.09 2.09
CA PRO A 111 -7.92 56.83 2.11
C PRO A 111 -8.83 55.59 2.02
N GLY A 112 -9.95 55.58 2.74
CA GLY A 112 -10.91 54.47 2.69
C GLY A 112 -11.58 54.31 1.32
N ARG A 113 -11.97 55.40 0.66
CA ARG A 113 -12.61 55.32 -0.67
C ARG A 113 -11.63 54.91 -1.76
N ARG A 114 -10.36 55.34 -1.67
CA ARG A 114 -9.28 54.89 -2.56
C ARG A 114 -9.01 53.40 -2.39
N PHE A 115 -9.03 52.91 -1.15
CA PHE A 115 -8.92 51.48 -0.87
C PHE A 115 -10.08 50.67 -1.48
N ILE A 116 -11.33 51.14 -1.31
CA ILE A 116 -12.51 50.48 -1.89
C ILE A 116 -12.43 50.49 -3.43
N ALA A 117 -12.05 51.62 -4.04
CA ALA A 117 -11.88 51.71 -5.49
C ALA A 117 -10.82 50.74 -6.01
N GLY A 118 -9.67 50.62 -5.32
CA GLY A 118 -8.62 49.66 -5.65
C GLY A 118 -9.07 48.21 -5.54
N SER A 119 -9.77 47.87 -4.46
CA SER A 119 -10.30 46.52 -4.21
C SER A 119 -11.35 46.11 -5.24
N LEU A 120 -12.30 47.00 -5.56
CA LEU A 120 -13.33 46.74 -6.57
C LEU A 120 -12.72 46.61 -7.97
N ALA A 121 -11.73 47.45 -8.31
CA ALA A 121 -11.01 47.31 -9.58
C ALA A 121 -10.25 45.98 -9.68
N GLY A 122 -9.62 45.53 -8.58
CA GLY A 122 -8.95 44.24 -8.50
C GLY A 122 -9.92 43.06 -8.67
N LEU A 123 -11.10 43.14 -8.04
CA LEU A 123 -12.15 42.15 -8.20
C LEU A 123 -12.67 42.10 -9.64
N THR A 124 -12.99 43.25 -10.24
CA THR A 124 -13.45 43.33 -11.64
C THR A 124 -12.42 42.75 -12.61
N ALA A 125 -11.14 43.11 -12.46
CA ALA A 125 -10.07 42.60 -13.32
C ALA A 125 -9.91 41.09 -13.17
N SER A 126 -9.87 40.59 -11.93
CA SER A 126 -9.68 39.15 -11.66
C SER A 126 -10.83 38.31 -12.20
N THR A 127 -12.08 38.75 -12.06
CA THR A 127 -13.24 38.04 -12.59
C THR A 127 -13.19 37.92 -14.11
N ILE A 128 -12.79 38.99 -14.81
CA ILE A 128 -12.71 39.01 -16.27
C ILE A 128 -11.52 38.18 -16.77
N THR A 129 -10.38 38.20 -16.06
CA THR A 129 -9.18 37.45 -16.49
C THR A 129 -9.13 36.01 -16.00
N TYR A 130 -10.02 35.61 -15.08
CA TYR A 130 -10.03 34.27 -14.48
C TYR A 130 -10.02 33.12 -15.51
N PRO A 131 -10.80 33.14 -16.60
CA PRO A 131 -10.76 32.07 -17.60
C PRO A 131 -9.39 31.91 -18.27
N LEU A 132 -8.67 33.02 -18.51
CA LEU A 132 -7.32 33.01 -19.08
C LEU A 132 -6.29 32.49 -18.07
N ASP A 133 -6.41 32.87 -16.80
CA ASP A 133 -5.54 32.36 -15.74
C ASP A 133 -5.76 30.84 -15.51
N LEU A 134 -7.00 30.36 -15.62
CA LEU A 134 -7.34 28.93 -15.57
C LEU A 134 -6.79 28.16 -16.78
N ALA A 135 -6.95 28.70 -17.99
CA ALA A 135 -6.40 28.11 -19.20
C ALA A 135 -4.88 27.98 -19.12
N ARG A 136 -4.18 28.98 -18.57
CA ARG A 136 -2.74 28.91 -18.30
C ARG A 136 -2.39 27.82 -17.29
N ALA A 137 -3.09 27.74 -16.16
CA ALA A 137 -2.81 26.72 -15.15
C ALA A 137 -2.93 25.30 -15.74
N ARG A 138 -3.94 25.08 -16.60
CA ARG A 138 -4.13 23.82 -17.33
C ARG A 138 -3.07 23.61 -18.41
N MET A 139 -2.74 24.62 -19.22
CA MET A 139 -1.68 24.50 -20.24
C MET A 139 -0.30 24.26 -19.63
N ALA A 140 -0.01 24.81 -18.44
CA ALA A 140 1.22 24.56 -17.70
C ALA A 140 1.32 23.10 -17.21
N GLN A 141 0.19 22.44 -16.94
CA GLN A 141 0.14 20.98 -16.69
C GLN A 141 0.31 20.15 -17.97
N HIS A 142 0.05 20.72 -19.16
CA HIS A 142 0.12 20.02 -20.45
C HIS A 142 1.38 20.33 -21.28
N ASN A 143 2.33 21.12 -20.77
CA ASN A 143 3.57 21.49 -21.48
C ASN A 143 4.70 20.47 -21.27
N HIS A 144 4.66 19.35 -22.00
CA HIS A 144 5.89 18.69 -22.45
C HIS A 144 6.06 18.98 -23.94
N ALA A 145 7.12 19.71 -24.32
CA ALA A 145 7.44 20.09 -25.69
C ALA A 145 7.35 18.89 -26.67
N SER A 146 6.96 19.12 -27.93
CA SER A 146 7.13 18.15 -29.00
C SER A 146 8.63 18.02 -29.31
N GLU A 147 9.30 17.15 -28.57
CA GLU A 147 10.68 16.75 -28.79
C GLU A 147 10.78 15.97 -30.12
N ALA A 148 11.68 16.37 -31.02
CA ALA A 148 12.06 15.54 -32.17
C ALA A 148 12.55 14.13 -31.74
N SER A 149 12.99 14.00 -30.48
CA SER A 149 13.40 12.74 -29.84
C SER A 149 12.25 11.95 -29.18
N LYS A 150 11.03 12.48 -29.05
CA LYS A 150 9.86 11.72 -28.53
C LYS A 150 9.48 10.50 -29.37
N PRO A 151 9.38 10.59 -30.71
CA PRO A 151 9.08 9.41 -31.52
C PRO A 151 10.19 8.36 -31.41
N GLU A 152 11.46 8.77 -31.32
CA GLU A 152 12.59 7.86 -31.17
C GLU A 152 12.71 7.25 -29.76
N ALA A 153 12.45 8.04 -28.71
CA ALA A 153 12.36 7.55 -27.34
C ALA A 153 11.18 6.57 -27.18
N LEU A 154 10.03 6.87 -27.82
CA LEU A 154 8.88 5.98 -27.84
C LEU A 154 9.19 4.70 -28.62
N LYS A 155 9.89 4.80 -29.77
CA LYS A 155 10.36 3.64 -30.54
C LYS A 155 11.29 2.76 -29.71
N THR A 156 12.23 3.37 -28.98
CA THR A 156 13.14 2.67 -28.06
C THR A 156 12.37 2.00 -26.92
N CYS A 157 11.38 2.68 -26.33
CA CYS A 157 10.51 2.10 -25.30
C CYS A 157 9.64 0.96 -25.86
N ASN A 158 9.19 1.03 -27.11
CA ASN A 158 8.43 -0.02 -27.75
C ASN A 158 9.31 -1.23 -28.07
N GLN A 159 10.54 -1.02 -28.53
CA GLN A 159 11.54 -2.10 -28.67
C GLN A 159 11.84 -2.80 -27.33
N MET A 160 11.92 -2.04 -26.22
CA MET A 160 12.03 -2.63 -24.87
C MET A 160 10.82 -3.49 -24.51
N LYS A 161 9.62 -3.12 -24.95
CA LYS A 161 8.40 -3.92 -24.72
C LYS A 161 8.36 -5.14 -25.62
N GLU A 162 8.66 -5.01 -26.91
CA GLU A 162 8.71 -6.12 -27.86
C GLU A 162 9.76 -7.17 -27.44
N LEU A 163 10.97 -6.74 -27.06
CA LEU A 163 11.98 -7.66 -26.52
C LEU A 163 11.53 -8.30 -25.21
N ALA A 164 10.77 -7.60 -24.38
CA ALA A 164 10.19 -8.18 -23.19
C ALA A 164 9.09 -9.21 -23.47
N GLN A 165 8.41 -9.14 -24.62
CA GLN A 165 7.42 -10.12 -25.04
C GLN A 165 8.05 -11.41 -25.57
N ILE A 166 9.28 -11.33 -26.08
CA ILE A 166 9.98 -12.47 -26.72
C ILE A 166 11.02 -13.10 -25.78
N SER A 167 11.63 -12.32 -24.87
CA SER A 167 12.72 -12.77 -23.99
C SER A 167 12.31 -13.00 -22.53
N ASN A 168 12.84 -14.07 -21.94
CA ASN A 168 12.76 -14.37 -20.50
C ASN A 168 13.70 -13.54 -19.62
N ASP A 169 14.48 -12.62 -20.19
CA ASP A 169 15.42 -11.78 -19.47
C ASP A 169 14.74 -10.91 -18.38
N GLN A 170 15.51 -10.60 -17.34
CA GLN A 170 15.06 -9.69 -16.29
C GLN A 170 14.91 -8.26 -16.83
N PRO A 171 13.94 -7.47 -16.33
CA PRO A 171 13.74 -6.10 -16.81
C PRO A 171 14.99 -5.22 -16.75
N ALA A 172 15.88 -5.45 -15.78
CA ALA A 172 17.16 -4.74 -15.69
C ALA A 172 18.12 -5.08 -16.83
N GLN A 173 18.16 -6.34 -17.28
CA GLN A 173 19.00 -6.81 -18.39
C GLN A 173 18.49 -6.26 -19.72
N ILE A 174 17.18 -6.32 -19.96
CA ILE A 174 16.54 -5.76 -21.17
C ILE A 174 16.82 -4.26 -21.30
N ILE A 175 16.67 -3.51 -20.21
CA ILE A 175 16.96 -2.07 -20.17
C ILE A 175 18.45 -1.82 -20.45
N SER A 176 19.35 -2.60 -19.84
CA SER A 176 20.79 -2.44 -20.02
C SER A 176 21.22 -2.69 -21.48
N ASN A 177 20.70 -3.76 -22.09
CA ASN A 177 21.03 -4.15 -23.46
C ASN A 177 20.59 -3.10 -24.48
N ILE A 178 19.38 -2.54 -24.32
CA ILE A 178 18.85 -1.55 -25.25
C ILE A 178 19.45 -0.16 -25.00
N ILE A 179 19.71 0.22 -23.74
CA ILE A 179 20.41 1.48 -23.45
C ILE A 179 21.83 1.47 -24.04
N ALA A 180 22.51 0.31 -24.04
CA ALA A 180 23.84 0.18 -24.64
C ALA A 180 23.84 0.44 -26.16
N THR A 181 22.74 0.15 -26.85
CA THR A 181 22.59 0.37 -28.31
C THR A 181 21.85 1.67 -28.67
N THR A 182 21.30 2.38 -27.68
CA THR A 182 20.57 3.65 -27.87
C THR A 182 21.53 4.84 -27.94
N SER A 183 21.31 5.76 -28.89
CA SER A 183 22.13 6.95 -29.04
C SER A 183 22.14 7.83 -27.77
N ARG A 184 23.30 8.44 -27.48
CA ARG A 184 23.50 9.25 -26.25
C ARG A 184 22.59 10.48 -26.16
N GLU A 185 22.02 10.90 -27.28
CA GLU A 185 21.09 12.02 -27.39
C GLU A 185 19.66 11.66 -26.94
N ILE A 186 19.27 10.38 -27.06
CA ILE A 186 17.93 9.87 -26.71
C ILE A 186 17.87 9.41 -25.25
N GLN A 187 18.98 8.93 -24.68
CA GLN A 187 19.02 8.40 -23.31
C GLN A 187 18.44 9.35 -22.23
N PRO A 188 18.65 10.68 -22.28
CA PRO A 188 18.05 11.62 -21.32
C PRO A 188 16.53 11.79 -21.48
N CYS A 189 15.99 11.48 -22.66
CA CYS A 189 14.56 11.57 -22.99
C CYS A 189 13.79 10.29 -22.63
N LEU A 190 14.48 9.20 -22.29
CA LEU A 190 13.83 7.97 -21.85
C LEU A 190 13.18 8.15 -20.47
N PRO A 191 12.07 7.45 -20.18
CA PRO A 191 11.51 7.38 -18.85
C PRO A 191 12.54 6.91 -17.82
N ARG A 192 12.34 7.28 -16.55
CA ARG A 192 13.20 6.80 -15.44
C ARG A 192 13.27 5.27 -15.45
N LYS A 193 14.42 4.72 -15.02
CA LYS A 193 14.65 3.27 -14.99
C LYS A 193 13.51 2.48 -14.32
N ASP A 194 12.91 3.01 -13.25
CA ASP A 194 11.78 2.34 -12.58
C ASP A 194 10.47 2.40 -13.39
N ALA A 195 10.23 3.48 -14.12
CA ALA A 195 9.11 3.59 -15.04
C ALA A 195 9.28 2.64 -16.23
N LEU A 196 10.49 2.52 -16.79
CA LEU A 196 10.82 1.53 -17.82
C LEU A 196 10.64 0.10 -17.30
N ARG A 197 11.11 -0.21 -16.09
CA ARG A 197 10.87 -1.50 -15.43
C ARG A 197 9.37 -1.81 -15.31
N GLN A 198 8.56 -0.82 -14.90
CA GLN A 198 7.11 -1.00 -14.83
C GLN A 198 6.48 -1.19 -16.22
N GLN A 199 6.92 -0.45 -17.23
CA GLN A 199 6.42 -0.62 -18.61
C GLN A 199 6.77 -1.98 -19.19
N ILE A 200 7.98 -2.49 -18.95
CA ILE A 200 8.42 -3.84 -19.34
C ILE A 200 7.61 -4.90 -18.60
N LYS A 201 7.42 -4.74 -17.28
CA LYS A 201 6.56 -5.65 -16.49
C LYS A 201 5.11 -5.65 -17.00
N ARG A 202 4.58 -4.49 -17.40
CA ARG A 202 3.24 -4.38 -18.02
C ARG A 202 3.21 -5.02 -19.41
N GLY A 203 4.24 -4.85 -20.23
CA GLY A 203 4.36 -5.49 -21.54
C GLY A 203 4.40 -7.01 -21.45
N LYS A 204 5.13 -7.57 -20.47
CA LYS A 204 5.09 -9.00 -20.14
C LYS A 204 3.69 -9.48 -19.72
N ARG A 205 2.95 -8.67 -18.96
CA ARG A 205 1.57 -8.99 -18.54
C ARG A 205 0.55 -9.08 -19.69
N VAL A 206 0.75 -8.34 -20.79
CA VAL A 206 -0.17 -8.36 -21.95
C VAL A 206 0.01 -9.64 -22.78
N CYS A 207 1.19 -10.23 -22.82
CA CYS A 207 1.40 -11.55 -23.45
C CYS A 207 1.02 -12.73 -22.53
N ASP A 208 0.91 -12.49 -21.23
CA ASP A 208 0.39 -13.45 -20.25
C ASP A 208 -1.16 -13.53 -20.26
N GLU A 209 -1.85 -12.88 -21.20
CA GLU A 209 -3.31 -12.85 -21.29
C GLU A 209 -3.90 -14.20 -21.72
N GLU A 210 -4.07 -15.10 -20.77
CA GLU A 210 -5.39 -15.70 -20.64
C GLU A 210 -6.27 -14.68 -19.92
N ALA A 211 -7.43 -14.37 -20.50
CA ALA A 211 -8.34 -13.38 -19.95
C ALA A 211 -8.68 -13.73 -18.48
N GLU A 212 -8.47 -12.80 -17.54
CA GLU A 212 -8.77 -13.05 -16.14
C GLU A 212 -10.27 -13.40 -15.99
N PRO A 213 -10.60 -14.54 -15.36
CA PRO A 213 -11.98 -14.95 -15.22
C PRO A 213 -12.73 -13.95 -14.36
N LYS A 214 -13.94 -13.58 -14.80
CA LYS A 214 -14.78 -12.62 -14.09
C LYS A 214 -15.70 -13.28 -13.06
N THR A 215 -15.96 -14.57 -13.22
CA THR A 215 -16.80 -15.37 -12.31
C THR A 215 -16.12 -16.70 -11.98
N LEU A 216 -16.52 -17.31 -10.85
CA LEU A 216 -16.04 -18.64 -10.44
C LEU A 216 -16.41 -19.73 -11.44
N GLY A 217 -17.50 -19.58 -12.20
CA GLY A 217 -17.92 -20.53 -13.24
C GLY A 217 -17.08 -20.45 -14.52
N ASP A 218 -16.55 -19.28 -14.84
CA ASP A 218 -15.73 -19.06 -16.05
C ASP A 218 -14.25 -19.43 -15.84
N PHE A 219 -13.83 -19.71 -14.60
CA PHE A 219 -12.47 -20.11 -14.32
C PHE A 219 -12.23 -21.54 -14.83
N THR A 220 -11.19 -21.73 -15.61
CA THR A 220 -10.66 -23.05 -15.99
C THR A 220 -9.17 -23.01 -15.68
N LEU A 221 -8.65 -24.05 -15.01
CA LEU A 221 -7.23 -24.17 -14.74
C LEU A 221 -6.57 -24.70 -16.03
N PRO A 222 -5.71 -23.92 -16.71
CA PRO A 222 -5.03 -24.40 -17.90
C PRO A 222 -3.96 -25.43 -17.53
N ASP A 223 -3.78 -26.45 -18.37
CA ASP A 223 -2.86 -27.56 -18.14
C ASP A 223 -1.40 -27.10 -17.92
N ALA A 224 -1.01 -25.97 -18.52
CA ALA A 224 0.32 -25.39 -18.32
C ALA A 224 0.58 -24.93 -16.88
N TYR A 225 -0.47 -24.67 -16.10
CA TYR A 225 -0.38 -24.22 -14.70
C TYR A 225 -0.70 -25.33 -13.69
N SER A 226 -1.11 -26.52 -14.15
CA SER A 226 -1.31 -27.68 -13.28
C SER A 226 -0.02 -28.47 -13.04
N ILE A 227 1.07 -28.12 -13.75
CA ILE A 227 2.40 -28.72 -13.64
C ILE A 227 3.43 -27.78 -12.99
N THR A 228 4.34 -28.34 -12.19
CA THR A 228 5.47 -27.63 -11.59
C THR A 228 6.52 -27.30 -12.65
N LEU A 229 7.50 -26.46 -12.29
CA LEU A 229 8.66 -26.16 -13.16
C LEU A 229 9.52 -27.39 -13.47
N CYS A 230 9.40 -28.45 -12.68
CA CYS A 230 10.04 -29.75 -12.90
C CYS A 230 9.11 -30.79 -13.58
N GLY A 231 7.91 -30.39 -14.01
CA GLY A 231 6.99 -31.20 -14.81
C GLY A 231 6.10 -32.15 -14.01
N MET A 232 5.99 -32.00 -12.69
CA MET A 232 5.09 -32.81 -11.86
C MET A 232 3.72 -32.15 -11.74
N HIS A 233 2.65 -32.92 -11.76
CA HIS A 233 1.31 -32.38 -11.50
C HIS A 233 1.19 -31.97 -10.01
N PHE A 234 0.74 -30.74 -9.75
CA PHE A 234 0.69 -30.19 -8.39
C PHE A 234 -0.53 -29.34 -8.08
N ALA A 235 -1.45 -29.14 -9.03
CA ALA A 235 -2.67 -28.38 -8.77
C ALA A 235 -3.92 -29.18 -9.17
N LYS A 236 -4.87 -29.33 -8.24
CA LYS A 236 -6.15 -30.02 -8.44
C LYS A 236 -7.29 -29.03 -8.25
N ASP A 237 -8.18 -28.95 -9.23
CA ASP A 237 -9.31 -28.04 -9.24
C ASP A 237 -10.60 -28.80 -8.95
N ILE A 238 -11.25 -28.47 -7.84
CA ILE A 238 -12.42 -29.16 -7.31
C ILE A 238 -13.59 -28.20 -7.37
N ASN A 239 -14.62 -28.53 -8.13
CA ASN A 239 -15.78 -27.68 -8.38
C ASN A 239 -17.08 -28.49 -8.29
N ASP A 240 -18.05 -28.04 -7.50
CA ASP A 240 -19.41 -28.62 -7.45
C ASP A 240 -20.49 -27.72 -8.07
N GLY A 241 -20.09 -26.61 -8.69
CA GLY A 241 -20.98 -25.61 -9.28
C GLY A 241 -21.38 -24.47 -8.34
N THR A 242 -21.23 -24.62 -7.02
CA THR A 242 -21.53 -23.58 -6.01
C THR A 242 -20.30 -23.16 -5.21
N GLU A 243 -19.43 -24.10 -4.89
CA GLU A 243 -18.19 -23.92 -4.14
C GLU A 243 -17.02 -24.52 -4.93
N ARG A 244 -15.84 -23.93 -4.74
CA ARG A 244 -14.65 -24.31 -5.50
C ARG A 244 -13.41 -24.25 -4.62
N ILE A 245 -12.59 -25.30 -4.71
CA ILE A 245 -11.29 -25.38 -4.06
C ILE A 245 -10.23 -25.64 -5.14
N LEU A 246 -9.25 -24.75 -5.24
CA LEU A 246 -8.04 -25.02 -6.01
C LEU A 246 -6.94 -25.44 -5.04
N PHE A 247 -6.63 -26.73 -5.03
CA PHE A 247 -5.53 -27.31 -4.27
C PHE A 247 -4.22 -27.16 -5.01
N ILE A 248 -3.17 -26.90 -4.25
CA ILE A 248 -1.80 -26.84 -4.72
C ILE A 248 -0.91 -27.61 -3.73
N THR A 249 -0.46 -28.80 -4.13
CA THR A 249 0.41 -29.69 -3.35
C THR A 249 1.08 -30.72 -4.26
N THR A 250 2.23 -31.27 -3.85
CA THR A 250 2.92 -32.36 -4.55
C THR A 250 2.87 -33.65 -3.73
N SER A 251 3.14 -34.79 -4.36
CA SER A 251 3.27 -36.08 -3.66
C SER A 251 4.38 -36.07 -2.60
N GLU A 252 5.47 -35.33 -2.85
CA GLU A 252 6.53 -35.12 -1.87
C GLU A 252 6.07 -34.29 -0.68
N ASN A 253 5.32 -33.21 -0.91
CA ASN A 253 4.73 -32.41 0.16
C ASN A 253 3.81 -33.24 1.05
N LEU A 254 3.02 -34.16 0.46
CA LEU A 254 2.16 -35.08 1.21
C LEU A 254 2.96 -36.06 2.06
N LYS A 255 4.12 -36.55 1.59
CA LYS A 255 5.03 -37.39 2.40
C LYS A 255 5.55 -36.64 3.62
N TRP A 256 6.02 -35.41 3.44
CA TRP A 256 6.44 -34.56 4.55
C TRP A 256 5.30 -34.31 5.54
N LEU A 257 4.08 -34.14 5.02
CA LEU A 257 2.89 -33.93 5.84
C LEU A 257 2.51 -35.18 6.66
N GLN A 258 2.67 -36.39 6.09
CA GLN A 258 2.47 -37.66 6.79
C GLN A 258 3.49 -37.87 7.92
N GLU A 259 4.78 -37.58 7.67
CA GLU A 259 5.83 -37.75 8.67
C GLU A 259 5.73 -36.73 9.82
N ALA A 260 5.10 -35.58 9.56
CA ALA A 260 4.95 -34.52 10.52
C ALA A 260 3.89 -34.84 11.60
N LYS A 261 4.33 -34.88 12.86
CA LYS A 261 3.44 -35.04 14.01
C LYS A 261 2.58 -33.81 14.32
N PHE A 262 3.03 -32.63 13.92
CA PHE A 262 2.31 -31.39 14.17
C PHE A 262 2.11 -30.62 12.87
N TRP A 263 0.89 -30.15 12.65
CA TRP A 263 0.55 -29.31 11.52
C TRP A 263 0.16 -27.92 12.01
N ILE A 264 0.54 -26.91 11.25
CA ILE A 264 0.16 -25.51 11.48
C ILE A 264 -0.68 -25.07 10.31
N MET A 265 -1.91 -24.68 10.57
CA MET A 265 -2.86 -24.26 9.57
C MET A 265 -3.15 -22.77 9.71
N ASP A 266 -3.10 -22.04 8.61
CA ASP A 266 -3.38 -20.60 8.58
C ASP A 266 -4.17 -20.21 7.33
N GLY A 267 -5.12 -19.28 7.52
CA GLY A 267 -5.99 -18.75 6.51
C GLY A 267 -5.73 -17.27 6.26
N THR A 268 -5.12 -16.92 5.12
CA THR A 268 -4.82 -15.53 4.76
C THR A 268 -5.86 -14.94 3.79
N PHE A 269 -6.23 -13.68 4.00
CA PHE A 269 -7.20 -12.91 3.17
C PHE A 269 -6.56 -11.83 2.30
N LYS A 270 -5.36 -11.35 2.67
CA LYS A 270 -4.73 -10.18 2.06
C LYS A 270 -4.18 -10.44 0.66
N THR A 271 -3.91 -11.70 0.34
CA THR A 271 -3.19 -12.14 -0.88
C THR A 271 -4.07 -12.95 -1.83
N VAL A 272 -5.38 -13.01 -1.60
CA VAL A 272 -6.30 -13.89 -2.33
C VAL A 272 -6.88 -13.20 -3.58
N PRO A 273 -6.99 -13.88 -4.73
CA PRO A 273 -7.65 -13.34 -5.93
C PRO A 273 -9.13 -12.99 -5.68
N THR A 274 -9.71 -12.05 -6.42
CA THR A 274 -11.11 -11.61 -6.22
C THR A 274 -12.16 -12.71 -6.34
N LEU A 275 -11.85 -13.78 -7.08
CA LEU A 275 -12.75 -14.93 -7.26
C LEU A 275 -12.82 -15.83 -6.02
N PHE A 276 -11.75 -15.84 -5.21
CA PHE A 276 -11.64 -16.70 -4.03
C PHE A 276 -11.70 -15.85 -2.76
N ARG A 277 -12.20 -16.43 -1.67
CA ARG A 277 -12.39 -15.71 -0.41
C ARG A 277 -11.21 -15.86 0.54
N GLN A 278 -10.51 -16.98 0.48
CA GLN A 278 -9.43 -17.34 1.40
C GLN A 278 -8.35 -18.16 0.69
N LEU A 279 -7.10 -17.92 1.06
CA LEU A 279 -5.99 -18.86 0.83
C LEU A 279 -5.74 -19.56 2.16
N TYR A 280 -6.04 -20.84 2.21
CA TYR A 280 -5.73 -21.71 3.34
C TYR A 280 -4.40 -22.39 3.08
N SER A 281 -3.56 -22.51 4.10
CA SER A 281 -2.24 -23.11 3.99
C SER A 281 -1.97 -24.04 5.16
N ILE A 282 -1.39 -25.20 4.88
CA ILE A 282 -0.97 -26.19 5.87
C ILE A 282 0.54 -26.26 5.82
N HIS A 283 1.17 -26.03 6.97
CA HIS A 283 2.59 -26.00 7.17
C HIS A 283 2.99 -27.12 8.11
N ALA A 284 4.15 -27.72 7.85
CA ALA A 284 4.69 -28.77 8.69
C ALA A 284 6.22 -28.72 8.69
N PRO A 285 6.88 -29.35 9.67
CA PRO A 285 8.33 -29.49 9.67
C PRO A 285 8.78 -30.32 8.46
N ALA A 286 9.66 -29.76 7.64
CA ALA A 286 10.51 -30.56 6.76
C ALA A 286 11.77 -30.94 7.55
N ASP A 287 12.07 -32.24 7.61
CA ASP A 287 13.13 -32.91 8.39
C ASP A 287 12.80 -33.21 9.87
N GLY A 288 13.01 -34.48 10.25
CA GLY A 288 12.68 -35.07 11.57
C GLY A 288 13.75 -34.87 12.66
N ASN A 289 14.75 -34.02 12.43
CA ASN A 289 15.83 -33.77 13.39
C ASN A 289 15.76 -32.38 14.06
N VAL A 290 16.60 -32.21 15.08
CA VAL A 290 16.69 -31.13 16.10
C VAL A 290 16.59 -29.66 15.59
N ASN A 291 16.65 -29.43 14.26
CA ASN A 291 16.49 -28.11 13.60
C ASN A 291 15.43 -28.15 12.48
N PHE A 292 14.22 -28.64 12.78
CA PHE A 292 13.13 -28.68 11.81
C PHE A 292 12.76 -27.27 11.30
N ARG A 293 12.64 -27.12 9.98
CA ARG A 293 12.12 -25.89 9.35
C ARG A 293 10.64 -26.10 9.05
N ILE A 294 9.80 -25.21 9.55
CA ILE A 294 8.38 -25.20 9.19
C ILE A 294 8.26 -24.61 7.78
N VAL A 295 7.68 -25.38 6.87
CA VAL A 295 7.47 -24.99 5.48
C VAL A 295 6.00 -25.19 5.10
N PRO A 296 5.45 -24.37 4.20
CA PRO A 296 4.13 -24.61 3.63
C PRO A 296 4.20 -25.82 2.70
N LEU A 297 3.35 -26.81 2.95
CA LEU A 297 3.28 -28.05 2.17
C LEU A 297 2.02 -28.10 1.31
N VAL A 298 0.91 -27.53 1.79
CA VAL A 298 -0.35 -27.51 1.07
C VAL A 298 -0.89 -26.09 1.03
N TYR A 299 -1.33 -25.67 -0.15
CA TYR A 299 -2.11 -24.46 -0.33
C TYR A 299 -3.48 -24.81 -0.92
N ALA A 300 -4.51 -24.13 -0.45
CA ALA A 300 -5.87 -24.27 -0.97
C ALA A 300 -6.53 -22.91 -1.11
N LEU A 301 -6.91 -22.55 -2.34
CA LEU A 301 -7.72 -21.37 -2.62
C LEU A 301 -9.19 -21.76 -2.53
N MET A 302 -9.90 -21.18 -1.55
CA MET A 302 -11.27 -21.55 -1.20
C MET A 302 -12.25 -20.43 -1.57
N SER A 303 -13.38 -20.80 -2.18
CA SER A 303 -14.42 -19.85 -2.61
C SER A 303 -15.17 -19.22 -1.42
N ASN A 304 -15.25 -19.89 -0.27
CA ASN A 304 -15.86 -19.35 0.96
C ASN A 304 -15.18 -19.91 2.23
N LYS A 305 -15.86 -19.79 3.38
CA LYS A 305 -15.41 -20.27 4.71
C LYS A 305 -16.44 -21.12 5.44
N SER A 306 -17.32 -21.80 4.68
CA SER A 306 -18.34 -22.65 5.28
C SER A 306 -17.67 -23.83 5.99
N GLU A 307 -18.35 -24.40 6.99
CA GLU A 307 -17.82 -25.57 7.69
C GLU A 307 -17.78 -26.78 6.75
N GLU A 308 -18.75 -26.83 5.85
CA GLU A 308 -18.91 -27.80 4.77
C GLU A 308 -17.72 -27.76 3.80
N LEU A 309 -17.27 -26.56 3.38
CA LEU A 309 -16.12 -26.42 2.49
C LEU A 309 -14.81 -26.79 3.19
N TYR A 310 -14.69 -26.54 4.50
CA TYR A 310 -13.56 -27.01 5.30
C TYR A 310 -13.54 -28.52 5.45
N GLN A 311 -14.68 -29.17 5.65
CA GLN A 311 -14.76 -30.64 5.69
C GLN A 311 -14.30 -31.21 4.35
N ARG A 312 -14.82 -30.67 3.25
CA ARG A 312 -14.43 -31.10 1.91
C ARG A 312 -12.94 -30.89 1.64
N LEU A 313 -12.37 -29.77 2.08
CA LEU A 313 -10.93 -29.53 1.99
C LEU A 313 -10.14 -30.71 2.58
N PHE A 314 -10.44 -31.13 3.80
CA PHE A 314 -9.69 -32.22 4.43
C PHE A 314 -10.01 -33.60 3.84
N GLN A 315 -11.24 -33.83 3.36
CA GLN A 315 -11.59 -35.05 2.62
C GLN A 315 -10.77 -35.19 1.35
N GLU A 316 -10.71 -34.13 0.54
CA GLU A 316 -9.97 -34.12 -0.72
C GLU A 316 -8.45 -34.19 -0.48
N LEU A 317 -7.96 -33.65 0.63
CA LEU A 317 -6.57 -33.84 1.05
C LEU A 317 -6.27 -35.30 1.40
N ASN A 318 -7.19 -35.99 2.09
CA ASN A 318 -7.06 -37.41 2.40
C ASN A 318 -7.16 -38.26 1.12
N GLU A 319 -8.09 -37.96 0.22
CA GLU A 319 -8.20 -38.64 -1.08
C GLU A 319 -6.90 -38.48 -1.91
N LEU A 320 -6.32 -37.27 -1.94
CA LEU A 320 -5.03 -37.03 -2.58
C LEU A 320 -3.89 -37.82 -1.94
N ALA A 321 -3.91 -38.01 -0.62
CA ALA A 321 -2.93 -38.84 0.08
C ALA A 321 -3.12 -40.33 -0.25
N ASP A 322 -4.37 -40.80 -0.25
CA ASP A 322 -4.74 -42.18 -0.58
C ASP A 322 -4.35 -42.53 -2.03
N GLU A 323 -4.58 -41.60 -2.98
CA GLU A 323 -4.12 -41.71 -4.38
C GLU A 323 -2.58 -41.90 -4.49
N ASN A 324 -1.82 -41.44 -3.48
CA ASN A 324 -0.37 -41.57 -3.39
C ASN A 324 0.09 -42.68 -2.41
N GLU A 325 -0.82 -43.52 -1.93
CA GLU A 325 -0.57 -44.58 -0.95
C GLU A 325 -0.04 -44.05 0.41
N LEU A 326 -0.46 -42.85 0.80
CA LEU A 326 -0.06 -42.16 2.04
C LEU A 326 -1.26 -42.06 2.99
N GLU A 327 -1.02 -42.21 4.29
CA GLU A 327 -2.06 -42.07 5.31
C GLU A 327 -1.74 -40.90 6.24
N LEU A 328 -2.58 -39.87 6.23
CA LEU A 328 -2.36 -38.66 7.02
C LEU A 328 -2.94 -38.78 8.43
N LYS A 329 -2.08 -38.76 9.45
CA LYS A 329 -2.48 -38.87 10.87
C LYS A 329 -1.70 -37.89 11.76
N PRO A 330 -2.07 -36.61 11.80
CA PRO A 330 -1.41 -35.65 12.70
C PRO A 330 -1.74 -35.95 14.17
N ASP A 331 -0.74 -35.86 15.04
CA ASP A 331 -0.95 -35.92 16.50
C ASP A 331 -1.52 -34.58 17.01
N PHE A 332 -1.05 -33.47 16.42
CA PHE A 332 -1.44 -32.12 16.81
C PHE A 332 -1.75 -31.25 15.60
N VAL A 333 -2.83 -30.49 15.69
CA VAL A 333 -3.17 -29.46 14.70
C VAL A 333 -3.26 -28.12 15.39
N LEU A 334 -2.38 -27.19 15.04
CA LEU A 334 -2.46 -25.79 15.44
C LEU A 334 -3.24 -25.03 14.37
N THR A 335 -4.39 -24.50 14.72
CA THR A 335 -5.23 -23.72 13.80
C THR A 335 -5.67 -22.43 14.48
N ASP A 336 -6.13 -21.49 13.66
CA ASP A 336 -6.82 -20.30 14.14
C ASP A 336 -8.16 -20.66 14.79
N PHE A 337 -8.75 -19.71 15.51
CA PHE A 337 -10.06 -19.91 16.15
C PHE A 337 -11.24 -19.91 15.15
N GLU A 338 -11.01 -20.31 13.90
CA GLU A 338 -12.07 -20.51 12.92
C GLU A 338 -12.78 -21.84 13.18
N LYS A 339 -13.99 -21.75 13.77
CA LYS A 339 -14.81 -22.91 14.15
C LYS A 339 -14.94 -23.94 13.03
N GLY A 340 -15.28 -23.50 11.81
CA GLY A 340 -15.55 -24.39 10.69
C GLY A 340 -14.35 -25.30 10.42
N SER A 341 -13.14 -24.74 10.41
CA SER A 341 -11.89 -25.48 10.29
C SER A 341 -11.68 -26.45 11.48
N ILE A 342 -11.88 -26.00 12.73
CA ILE A 342 -11.71 -26.85 13.92
C ILE A 342 -12.67 -28.04 13.89
N ASN A 343 -13.94 -27.81 13.54
CA ASN A 343 -14.94 -28.86 13.47
C ASN A 343 -14.63 -29.86 12.36
N ALA A 344 -14.21 -29.37 11.19
CA ALA A 344 -13.79 -30.21 10.07
C ALA A 344 -12.57 -31.08 10.43
N VAL A 345 -11.54 -30.50 11.06
CA VAL A 345 -10.38 -31.25 11.56
C VAL A 345 -10.78 -32.32 12.57
N LYS A 346 -11.71 -32.02 13.50
CA LYS A 346 -12.18 -33.01 14.49
C LYS A 346 -12.96 -34.16 13.84
N LEU A 347 -13.65 -33.90 12.74
CA LEU A 347 -14.38 -34.91 12.00
C LEU A 347 -13.43 -35.84 11.25
N GLU A 348 -12.48 -35.27 10.50
CA GLU A 348 -11.57 -36.03 9.62
C GLU A 348 -10.36 -36.62 10.38
N TYR A 349 -9.91 -35.97 11.45
CA TYR A 349 -8.77 -36.40 12.29
C TYR A 349 -9.18 -36.46 13.78
N PRO A 350 -10.05 -37.40 14.18
CA PRO A 350 -10.61 -37.45 15.54
C PRO A 350 -9.58 -37.75 16.64
N SER A 351 -8.46 -38.38 16.28
CA SER A 351 -7.34 -38.66 17.19
C SER A 351 -6.41 -37.46 17.40
N ALA A 352 -6.47 -36.44 16.54
CA ALA A 352 -5.60 -35.27 16.59
C ALA A 352 -6.03 -34.30 17.68
N GLN A 353 -5.07 -33.79 18.47
CA GLN A 353 -5.35 -32.71 19.41
C GLN A 353 -5.34 -31.35 18.70
N SER A 354 -6.49 -30.69 18.66
CA SER A 354 -6.61 -29.33 18.12
C SER A 354 -6.17 -28.29 19.16
N LYS A 355 -5.19 -27.46 18.81
CA LYS A 355 -4.68 -26.34 19.61
C LYS A 355 -4.98 -25.02 18.88
N GLY A 356 -5.30 -23.99 19.65
CA GLY A 356 -5.54 -22.64 19.13
C GLY A 356 -4.27 -21.79 19.06
N CYS A 357 -4.16 -20.93 18.05
CA CYS A 357 -3.04 -20.00 17.92
C CYS A 357 -3.06 -18.90 19.00
N HIS A 358 -2.12 -18.94 19.96
CA HIS A 358 -2.02 -17.94 21.05
C HIS A 358 -1.85 -16.50 20.53
N PHE A 359 -1.15 -16.30 19.42
CA PHE A 359 -0.99 -14.96 18.82
C PHE A 359 -2.34 -14.38 18.40
N HIS A 360 -3.20 -15.17 17.76
CA HIS A 360 -4.53 -14.73 17.36
C HIS A 360 -5.50 -14.61 18.54
N LEU A 361 -5.29 -15.37 19.62
CA LEU A 361 -5.99 -15.15 20.90
C LEU A 361 -5.67 -13.74 21.43
N GLY A 362 -4.38 -13.39 21.47
CA GLY A 362 -3.92 -12.08 21.90
C GLY A 362 -4.47 -10.93 21.04
N GLN A 363 -4.43 -11.08 19.72
CA GLN A 363 -5.05 -10.11 18.81
C GLN A 363 -6.56 -9.97 19.03
N SER A 364 -7.27 -11.07 19.28
CA SER A 364 -8.71 -11.04 19.51
C SER A 364 -9.06 -10.30 20.81
N VAL A 365 -8.27 -10.52 21.87
CA VAL A 365 -8.36 -9.74 23.12
C VAL A 365 -8.07 -8.25 22.85
N TYR A 366 -7.03 -7.93 22.08
CA TYR A 366 -6.70 -6.53 21.76
C TYR A 366 -7.78 -5.84 20.91
N ARG A 367 -8.43 -6.55 19.99
CA ARG A 367 -9.59 -6.01 19.25
C ARG A 367 -10.73 -5.65 20.21
N GLN A 368 -11.00 -6.48 21.21
CA GLN A 368 -11.99 -6.11 22.24
C GLN A 368 -11.58 -4.91 23.07
N VAL A 369 -10.28 -4.71 23.34
CA VAL A 369 -9.76 -3.47 23.96
C VAL A 369 -10.02 -2.26 23.06
N GLN A 370 -9.89 -2.40 21.74
CA GLN A 370 -10.20 -1.34 20.77
C GLN A 370 -11.70 -1.04 20.72
N ASP A 371 -12.54 -2.07 20.64
CA ASP A 371 -14.00 -1.96 20.56
C ASP A 371 -14.59 -1.35 21.85
N ALA A 372 -13.98 -1.65 23.02
CA ALA A 372 -14.34 -1.05 24.29
C ALA A 372 -13.81 0.40 24.47
N GLY A 373 -13.03 0.92 23.53
CA GLY A 373 -12.44 2.27 23.61
C GLY A 373 -11.30 2.41 24.64
N LEU A 374 -10.70 1.30 25.06
CA LEU A 374 -9.70 1.24 26.14
C LEU A 374 -8.25 1.28 25.64
N THR A 375 -8.03 1.51 24.34
CA THR A 375 -6.69 1.51 23.71
C THR A 375 -5.71 2.48 24.36
N THR A 376 -6.15 3.71 24.67
CA THR A 376 -5.29 4.71 25.33
C THR A 376 -4.87 4.24 26.71
N LYS A 377 -5.83 3.75 27.51
CA LYS A 377 -5.56 3.25 28.86
C LYS A 377 -4.62 2.04 28.84
N TYR A 378 -4.82 1.12 27.90
CA TYR A 378 -3.92 -0.02 27.68
C TYR A 378 -2.48 0.40 27.37
N GLY A 379 -2.29 1.51 26.64
CA GLY A 379 -0.97 2.04 26.31
C GLY A 379 -0.31 2.84 27.43
N THR A 380 -1.08 3.48 28.31
CA THR A 380 -0.56 4.37 29.36
C THR A 380 -0.45 3.71 30.74
N ASP A 381 -1.33 2.77 31.06
CA ASP A 381 -1.40 2.11 32.36
C ASP A 381 -0.81 0.70 32.24
N GLN A 382 0.41 0.54 32.75
CA GLN A 382 1.13 -0.73 32.72
C GLN A 382 0.40 -1.82 33.53
N ASN A 383 -0.23 -1.47 34.65
CA ASN A 383 -0.93 -2.43 35.50
C ASN A 383 -2.19 -2.94 34.79
N PHE A 384 -2.97 -2.03 34.20
CA PHE A 384 -4.12 -2.39 33.37
C PHE A 384 -3.70 -3.28 32.18
N SER A 385 -2.61 -2.92 31.49
CA SER A 385 -2.09 -3.72 30.37
C SER A 385 -1.72 -5.15 30.81
N LEU A 386 -1.09 -5.30 31.97
CA LEU A 386 -0.73 -6.61 32.53
C LEU A 386 -1.96 -7.42 32.93
N LEU A 387 -2.96 -6.79 33.56
CA LEU A 387 -4.21 -7.44 33.94
C LEU A 387 -4.96 -7.99 32.72
N ILE A 388 -5.01 -7.22 31.63
CA ILE A 388 -5.61 -7.70 30.37
C ILE A 388 -4.81 -8.87 29.75
N ARG A 389 -3.49 -8.90 29.92
CA ARG A 389 -2.62 -10.00 29.43
C ARG A 389 -2.73 -11.30 30.23
N ASP A 390 -3.27 -11.26 31.45
CA ASP A 390 -3.51 -12.49 32.22
C ASP A 390 -4.58 -13.38 31.58
N MET A 391 -5.55 -12.80 30.87
CA MET A 391 -6.60 -13.56 30.18
C MET A 391 -6.03 -14.51 29.11
N PRO A 392 -5.26 -14.04 28.11
CA PRO A 392 -4.62 -14.96 27.16
C PRO A 392 -3.58 -15.88 27.82
N ALA A 393 -3.01 -15.50 28.98
CA ALA A 393 -2.11 -16.37 29.74
C ALA A 393 -2.81 -17.63 30.31
N LEU A 394 -4.14 -17.63 30.44
CA LEU A 394 -4.91 -18.84 30.83
C LEU A 394 -4.70 -20.02 29.87
N ALA A 395 -4.30 -19.75 28.61
CA ALA A 395 -3.99 -20.80 27.64
C ALA A 395 -2.77 -21.68 28.03
N PHE A 396 -1.99 -21.27 29.04
CA PHE A 396 -0.85 -22.02 29.57
C PHE A 396 -1.21 -22.92 30.77
N LEU A 397 -2.48 -22.93 31.19
CA LEU A 397 -2.99 -23.85 32.22
C LEU A 397 -3.56 -25.13 31.61
N SER A 398 -3.71 -26.17 32.43
CA SER A 398 -4.45 -27.36 32.02
C SER A 398 -5.93 -27.00 31.77
N PRO A 399 -6.61 -27.59 30.78
CA PRO A 399 -8.03 -27.30 30.50
C PRO A 399 -8.96 -27.43 31.71
N LEU A 400 -8.60 -28.30 32.66
CA LEU A 400 -9.37 -28.52 33.90
C LEU A 400 -9.23 -27.36 34.90
N GLU A 401 -8.14 -26.60 34.84
CA GLU A 401 -7.84 -25.48 35.76
C GLU A 401 -8.36 -24.13 35.24
N ILE A 402 -8.67 -24.02 33.94
CA ILE A 402 -8.97 -22.72 33.29
C ILE A 402 -10.20 -22.04 33.91
N SER A 403 -11.26 -22.80 34.22
CA SER A 403 -12.50 -22.23 34.77
C SER A 403 -12.27 -21.62 36.15
N ASP A 404 -11.67 -22.38 37.06
CA ASP A 404 -11.38 -21.95 38.43
C ASP A 404 -10.39 -20.78 38.44
N ALA A 405 -9.34 -20.87 37.62
CA ALA A 405 -8.35 -19.80 37.46
C ALA A 405 -8.97 -18.51 36.89
N PHE A 406 -9.92 -18.62 35.96
CA PHE A 406 -10.63 -17.45 35.43
C PHE A 406 -11.53 -16.79 36.48
N ASP A 407 -12.22 -17.58 37.30
CA ASP A 407 -13.06 -17.04 38.37
C ASP A 407 -12.22 -16.34 39.46
N GLU A 408 -11.05 -16.87 39.81
CA GLU A 408 -10.06 -16.18 40.65
C GLU A 408 -9.55 -14.89 40.01
N LEU A 409 -9.20 -14.95 38.71
CA LEU A 409 -8.69 -13.80 37.97
C LEU A 409 -9.73 -12.68 37.88
N LYS A 410 -11.00 -13.02 37.68
CA LYS A 410 -12.11 -12.07 37.54
C LYS A 410 -12.24 -11.13 38.74
N VAL A 411 -11.87 -11.57 39.95
CA VAL A 411 -11.91 -10.74 41.17
C VAL A 411 -10.89 -9.60 41.12
N ILE A 412 -9.80 -9.79 40.39
CA ILE A 412 -8.65 -8.86 40.33
C ILE A 412 -8.73 -7.98 39.06
N LEU A 413 -9.46 -8.44 38.03
CA LEU A 413 -9.61 -7.70 36.78
C LEU A 413 -10.35 -6.38 36.99
N PRO A 414 -9.96 -5.32 36.25
CA PRO A 414 -10.49 -3.99 36.47
C PRO A 414 -11.93 -3.90 35.95
N SER A 415 -12.81 -3.25 36.73
CA SER A 415 -14.26 -3.21 36.45
C SER A 415 -14.63 -2.52 35.14
N ASP A 416 -13.78 -1.63 34.64
CA ASP A 416 -13.99 -0.98 33.34
C ASP A 416 -13.64 -1.89 32.14
N ALA A 417 -12.99 -3.02 32.37
CA ALA A 417 -12.77 -4.06 31.36
C ALA A 417 -13.91 -5.10 31.29
N GLU A 418 -15.02 -4.91 32.02
CA GLU A 418 -16.16 -5.85 32.07
C GLU A 418 -16.65 -6.35 30.69
N PRO A 419 -16.74 -5.51 29.63
CA PRO A 419 -17.11 -6.00 28.29
C PRO A 419 -16.15 -7.06 27.75
N ILE A 420 -14.85 -6.88 27.97
CA ILE A 420 -13.78 -7.79 27.54
C ILE A 420 -13.84 -9.07 28.37
N ILE A 421 -14.03 -8.95 29.70
CA ILE A 421 -14.12 -10.07 30.63
C ILE A 421 -15.30 -10.98 30.28
N GLN A 422 -16.48 -10.39 30.05
CA GLN A 422 -17.68 -11.14 29.68
C GLN A 422 -17.55 -11.78 28.30
N TRP A 423 -16.98 -11.06 27.33
CA TRP A 423 -16.66 -11.64 26.03
C TRP A 423 -15.70 -12.83 26.17
N PHE A 424 -14.62 -12.70 26.93
CA PHE A 424 -13.64 -13.76 27.10
C PHE A 424 -14.25 -14.99 27.81
N LYS A 425 -15.02 -14.75 28.87
CA LYS A 425 -15.80 -15.78 29.58
C LYS A 425 -16.68 -16.56 28.62
N ASN A 426 -17.46 -15.85 27.81
CA ASN A 426 -18.48 -16.43 26.93
C ASN A 426 -17.90 -17.07 25.66
N ASN A 427 -16.64 -16.81 25.28
CA ASN A 427 -16.03 -17.37 24.08
C ASN A 427 -14.95 -18.41 24.36
N TYR A 428 -14.23 -18.31 25.49
CA TYR A 428 -13.06 -19.15 25.77
C TYR A 428 -13.13 -19.95 27.07
N VAL A 429 -14.01 -19.60 28.03
CA VAL A 429 -14.08 -20.27 29.34
C VAL A 429 -15.35 -21.10 29.51
N HIS A 430 -16.52 -20.47 29.35
CA HIS A 430 -17.84 -21.07 29.60
C HIS A 430 -18.73 -21.17 28.35
N GLY A 431 -18.20 -20.76 27.20
CA GLY A 431 -18.94 -20.50 25.97
C GLY A 431 -19.48 -21.72 25.24
N ARG A 432 -20.81 -21.79 25.04
CA ARG A 432 -21.43 -22.49 23.91
C ARG A 432 -21.56 -21.54 22.72
N HIS A 433 -21.12 -22.06 21.57
CA HIS A 433 -20.95 -21.39 20.27
C HIS A 433 -22.05 -20.41 19.82
N ARG A 434 -21.65 -19.18 19.44
CA ARG A 434 -22.38 -18.33 18.49
C ARG A 434 -21.44 -17.61 17.51
N ARG A 435 -22.01 -17.15 16.40
CA ARG A 435 -21.48 -17.08 15.03
C ARG A 435 -21.47 -15.61 14.53
N TRP A 436 -20.48 -15.30 13.68
CA TRP A 436 -20.37 -14.22 12.68
C TRP A 436 -20.00 -12.76 13.04
N GLU A 437 -19.34 -12.20 12.01
CA GLU A 437 -18.97 -10.81 11.70
C GLU A 437 -17.75 -10.23 12.42
N THR A 438 -16.64 -10.06 11.69
CA THR A 438 -16.19 -8.75 11.16
C THR A 438 -14.92 -8.97 10.31
N LEU A 439 -14.66 -8.07 9.36
CA LEU A 439 -13.37 -7.76 8.70
C LEU A 439 -13.21 -8.22 7.23
N ILE A 440 -13.66 -7.35 6.32
CA ILE A 440 -13.19 -7.28 4.93
C ILE A 440 -12.65 -5.88 4.69
N ALA A 441 -11.37 -5.76 4.32
CA ALA A 441 -10.83 -4.54 3.73
C ALA A 441 -9.68 -4.84 2.75
N ARG A 442 -10.01 -4.73 1.45
CA ARG A 442 -9.27 -4.21 0.27
C ARG A 442 -7.77 -4.54 0.08
N ALA A 443 -7.47 -5.27 -1.00
CA ALA A 443 -6.93 -4.79 -2.30
C ALA A 443 -6.16 -5.97 -2.98
N HIS A 444 -6.67 -6.44 -4.12
CA HIS A 444 -6.36 -7.77 -4.65
C HIS A 444 -5.26 -7.79 -5.73
N VAL A 445 -4.55 -8.91 -5.80
CA VAL A 445 -3.59 -9.28 -6.86
C VAL A 445 -4.26 -10.32 -7.76
N GLY A 446 -3.99 -10.29 -9.07
CA GLY A 446 -4.59 -11.21 -10.06
C GLY A 446 -4.23 -12.68 -9.84
N ILE A 447 -5.14 -13.60 -10.18
CA ILE A 447 -5.05 -15.04 -9.90
C ILE A 447 -3.79 -15.70 -10.49
N PHE A 448 -3.47 -15.41 -11.75
CA PHE A 448 -2.28 -15.95 -12.40
C PHE A 448 -0.99 -15.37 -11.83
N THR A 449 -1.02 -14.13 -11.34
CA THR A 449 0.13 -13.54 -10.62
C THR A 449 0.34 -14.23 -9.27
N MET A 450 -0.73 -14.62 -8.59
CA MET A 450 -0.66 -15.38 -7.34
C MET A 450 -0.16 -16.80 -7.57
N ILE A 451 -0.69 -17.53 -8.56
CA ILE A 451 -0.21 -18.88 -8.92
C ILE A 451 1.28 -18.84 -9.29
N LYS A 452 1.71 -17.87 -10.11
CA LYS A 452 3.14 -17.67 -10.44
C LYS A 452 4.00 -17.33 -9.21
N GLN A 453 3.43 -16.69 -8.18
CA GLN A 453 4.14 -16.40 -6.94
C GLN A 453 4.22 -17.63 -6.03
N ILE A 454 3.14 -18.43 -5.96
CA ILE A 454 3.12 -19.72 -5.24
C ILE A 454 4.09 -20.71 -5.90
N GLN A 455 4.17 -20.76 -7.24
CA GLN A 455 5.18 -21.56 -7.94
C GLN A 455 6.62 -21.15 -7.58
N LYS A 456 6.88 -19.86 -7.38
CA LYS A 456 8.20 -19.36 -6.93
C LYS A 456 8.48 -19.67 -5.46
N GLU A 457 7.48 -19.52 -4.59
CA GLU A 457 7.59 -19.90 -3.18
C GLU A 457 7.84 -21.40 -3.04
N GLN A 458 7.13 -22.24 -3.81
CA GLN A 458 7.34 -23.69 -3.81
C GLN A 458 8.77 -24.04 -4.23
N ASN A 459 9.29 -23.42 -5.29
CA ASN A 459 10.69 -23.61 -5.71
C ASN A 459 11.71 -23.09 -4.66
N GLU A 460 11.40 -22.00 -3.95
CA GLU A 460 12.23 -21.56 -2.81
C GLU A 460 12.15 -22.49 -1.61
N VAL A 461 10.99 -23.09 -1.34
CA VAL A 461 10.79 -24.08 -0.30
C VAL A 461 11.58 -25.35 -0.63
N GLU A 462 11.51 -25.86 -1.86
CA GLU A 462 12.30 -26.99 -2.34
C GLU A 462 13.81 -26.72 -2.20
N MET A 463 14.29 -25.54 -2.61
CA MET A 463 15.69 -25.14 -2.37
C MET A 463 16.04 -25.09 -0.87
N LYS A 464 15.14 -24.61 -0.01
CA LYS A 464 15.35 -24.57 1.46
C LYS A 464 15.36 -25.97 2.07
N ILE A 465 14.55 -26.91 1.54
CA ILE A 465 14.52 -28.32 1.93
C ILE A 465 15.84 -28.98 1.53
N GLU A 466 16.31 -28.77 0.29
CA GLU A 466 17.62 -29.27 -0.16
C GLU A 466 18.79 -28.71 0.66
N GLN A 467 18.74 -27.42 1.03
CA GLN A 467 19.73 -26.81 1.92
C GLN A 467 19.71 -27.45 3.32
N SER A 468 18.51 -27.75 3.84
CA SER A 468 18.35 -28.44 5.12
C SER A 468 18.89 -29.88 5.07
N MET A 469 18.58 -30.62 3.99
CA MET A 469 19.13 -31.96 3.69
C MET A 469 20.66 -31.96 3.61
N ARG A 470 21.27 -30.86 3.17
CA ARG A 470 22.74 -30.65 3.15
C ARG A 470 23.31 -30.22 4.51
N GLY A 471 22.48 -30.09 5.55
CA GLY A 471 22.89 -29.69 6.90
C GLY A 471 23.09 -28.19 7.09
N GLU A 472 22.60 -27.34 6.19
CA GLU A 472 22.74 -25.89 6.31
C GLU A 472 21.82 -25.31 7.41
N ARG A 473 22.40 -24.59 8.37
CA ARG A 473 21.69 -24.04 9.53
C ARG A 473 20.57 -23.08 9.12
N ALA A 474 19.41 -23.21 9.78
CA ALA A 474 18.31 -22.27 9.67
C ALA A 474 18.75 -20.83 10.02
N PRO A 475 18.10 -19.79 9.42
CA PRO A 475 18.35 -18.41 9.81
C PRO A 475 18.11 -18.25 11.32
N LYS A 476 19.06 -17.61 12.02
CA LYS A 476 18.96 -17.40 13.47
C LYS A 476 17.69 -16.60 13.81
N LYS A 477 16.94 -17.05 14.81
CA LYS A 477 15.85 -16.25 15.39
C LYS A 477 16.43 -14.93 15.93
N CYS A 478 15.59 -13.90 16.02
CA CYS A 478 16.00 -12.67 16.69
C CYS A 478 16.35 -12.99 18.16
N LYS A 479 17.46 -12.48 18.67
CA LYS A 479 17.90 -12.72 20.07
C LYS A 479 16.82 -12.36 21.08
N GLU A 480 16.01 -11.35 20.80
CA GLU A 480 14.92 -10.91 21.67
C GLU A 480 13.82 -11.97 21.80
N ASP A 481 13.46 -12.65 20.69
CA ASP A 481 12.49 -13.73 20.69
C ASP A 481 13.02 -14.97 21.41
N GLU A 482 14.30 -15.31 21.22
CA GLU A 482 14.97 -16.42 21.93
C GLU A 482 14.96 -16.20 23.45
N ILE A 483 15.30 -14.98 23.89
CA ILE A 483 15.29 -14.61 25.32
C ILE A 483 13.87 -14.66 25.88
N ARG A 484 12.86 -14.18 25.14
CA ARG A 484 11.46 -14.21 25.56
C ARG A 484 10.95 -15.65 25.70
N GLU A 485 11.21 -16.51 24.71
CA GLU A 485 10.84 -17.93 24.75
C GLU A 485 11.49 -18.63 25.95
N ALA A 486 12.78 -18.39 26.20
CA ALA A 486 13.50 -18.95 27.35
C ALA A 486 12.88 -18.51 28.69
N ARG A 487 12.46 -17.24 28.82
CA ARG A 487 11.78 -16.75 30.03
C ARG A 487 10.43 -17.44 30.25
N ILE A 488 9.63 -17.60 29.20
CA ILE A 488 8.34 -18.30 29.28
C ILE A 488 8.55 -19.76 29.70
N GLN A 489 9.53 -20.45 29.10
CA GLN A 489 9.87 -21.83 29.47
C GLN A 489 10.30 -21.96 30.93
N ASN A 490 11.09 -21.01 31.45
CA ASN A 490 11.47 -20.99 32.86
C ASN A 490 10.26 -20.82 33.79
N VAL A 491 9.29 -19.97 33.42
CA VAL A 491 8.06 -19.78 34.22
C VAL A 491 7.20 -21.05 34.18
N ILE A 492 7.10 -21.71 33.03
CA ILE A 492 6.38 -22.99 32.86
C ILE A 492 7.03 -24.10 33.71
N ALA A 493 8.36 -24.21 33.68
CA ALA A 493 9.10 -25.20 34.46
C ALA A 493 8.89 -25.04 35.98
N ASP A 494 8.64 -23.80 36.44
CA ASP A 494 8.42 -23.45 37.84
C ASP A 494 6.93 -23.44 38.25
N ARG A 495 6.02 -23.97 37.41
CA ARG A 495 4.57 -23.98 37.66
C ARG A 495 4.19 -24.60 39.01
N GLY A 496 4.87 -25.67 39.42
CA GLY A 496 4.57 -26.42 40.64
C GLY A 496 4.82 -25.64 41.94
N ASN A 497 5.63 -24.58 41.89
CA ASN A 497 6.00 -23.77 43.07
C ASN A 497 5.24 -22.44 43.15
N ARG A 498 4.33 -22.16 42.20
CA ARG A 498 3.62 -20.88 42.09
C ARG A 498 2.13 -21.04 42.30
N ALA A 499 1.52 -20.09 43.01
CA ALA A 499 0.07 -19.94 43.00
C ALA A 499 -0.43 -19.62 41.58
N THR A 500 -1.66 -19.99 41.27
CA THR A 500 -2.24 -19.89 39.92
C THR A 500 -2.16 -18.47 39.36
N ILE A 501 -2.53 -17.46 40.16
CA ILE A 501 -2.47 -16.05 39.74
C ILE A 501 -1.03 -15.57 39.53
N ASP A 502 -0.08 -15.97 40.38
CA ASP A 502 1.33 -15.59 40.25
C ASP A 502 1.98 -16.22 39.02
N PHE A 503 1.57 -17.44 38.68
CA PHE A 503 1.96 -18.11 37.44
C PHE A 503 1.44 -17.34 36.22
N LEU A 504 0.14 -17.03 36.18
CA LEU A 504 -0.47 -16.26 35.08
C LEU A 504 0.18 -14.89 34.91
N ARG A 505 0.44 -14.19 36.02
CA ARG A 505 1.14 -12.90 36.02
C ARG A 505 2.55 -13.02 35.44
N GLY A 506 3.29 -14.07 35.82
CA GLY A 506 4.63 -14.36 35.31
C GLY A 506 4.66 -14.60 33.80
N ILE A 507 3.64 -15.27 33.26
CA ILE A 507 3.46 -15.44 31.82
C ILE A 507 3.10 -14.11 31.15
N ALA A 508 2.11 -13.38 31.70
CA ALA A 508 1.61 -12.11 31.16
C ALA A 508 2.71 -11.04 30.99
N HIS A 509 3.70 -11.00 31.89
CA HIS A 509 4.87 -10.12 31.78
C HIS A 509 5.72 -10.36 30.52
N ASN A 510 5.65 -11.55 29.94
CA ASN A 510 6.39 -11.93 28.74
C ASN A 510 5.52 -11.91 27.47
N LEU A 511 4.22 -11.61 27.60
CA LEU A 511 3.31 -11.50 26.46
C LEU A 511 3.21 -10.05 25.96
N SER A 512 3.02 -9.90 24.65
CA SER A 512 2.65 -8.64 23.98
C SER A 512 1.40 -8.88 23.14
N LEU A 513 0.38 -8.02 23.28
CA LEU A 513 -0.86 -8.09 22.50
C LEU A 513 -0.81 -7.17 21.28
#